data_AF-A0A0P9VZI1-F1
#
_entry.id   AF-A0A0P9VZI1-F1
#
_cell.length_a   1.000
_cell.length_b   1.000
_cell.length_c   1.000
_cell.angle_alpha   90.00
_cell.angle_beta   90.00
_cell.angle_gamma   90.00
#
_symmetry.space_group_name_H-M   'P 1'
#
loop_
_entity.id
_entity.type
_entity.pdbx_description
1 polymer ?
#
loop_
_entity_poly.entity_id
_entity_poly.type
_entity_poly.pdbx_seq_one_letter_code
_entity_poly.pdbx_strand_id
1 'polypeptide(L)'
;MAVRLEFLTTDPEEIELANRYWGMNEHGEFLEVLKDLVPFRELRQPAQLTKYVRELCVAYDLNHLCDCGDPIRASGRTDLKKFAGRSSRSCHECLQTAQRKKDAEEAADKAELDSQLVTHSDWMKRRTISYQDLSDDAVLILRALYAAVGPRLWQGRFKHDDCSDLAPYDCGSFINRLYRQGVLSDDPEPARRGTYFLAEGKVRIRLEYAHLFLSPDEDFGSGDEAFSLLLNREFTDADALSNLWLDYACADVTWYLMDQCDLHTQQIYPEDYVKIQDLIRDGLRTHSVAQMWFIMWKVARDAAALSRRPYYSQQSATATIPTKIRKQLELADKDGNLRDTWKRSAHHIAGTLGTVFDQIFGIDENTPGARVLSMFEQLCKPMESDTALDEIAAFFMKDTLETNKSLPALEAFAEMIRSGLTTEEALIEAVQSKP
;
A
#
# COMPACT_ATOMS: atom_id res chain seq x y z
N MET A 1 -51.97 36.01 -16.97
CA MET A 1 -51.51 35.72 -15.60
C MET A 1 -50.46 34.62 -15.65
N ALA A 2 -49.21 34.95 -15.33
CA ALA A 2 -48.08 34.00 -15.37
C ALA A 2 -47.48 33.72 -13.97
N VAL A 3 -47.97 34.37 -12.91
CA VAL A 3 -47.37 34.30 -11.57
C VAL A 3 -48.48 34.15 -10.52
N ARG A 4 -48.29 33.22 -9.56
CA ARG A 4 -49.11 33.10 -8.35
C ARG A 4 -48.35 33.68 -7.17
N LEU A 5 -48.99 34.53 -6.37
CA LEU A 5 -48.39 35.14 -5.18
C LEU A 5 -49.03 34.59 -3.91
N GLU A 6 -48.20 34.19 -2.95
CA GLU A 6 -48.58 33.89 -1.58
C GLU A 6 -48.01 35.00 -0.68
N PHE A 7 -48.89 35.82 -0.09
CA PHE A 7 -48.47 36.96 0.73
C PHE A 7 -48.12 36.52 2.16
N LEU A 8 -47.00 37.05 2.67
CA LEU A 8 -46.52 36.86 4.03
C LEU A 8 -46.80 38.09 4.91
N THR A 9 -47.37 39.16 4.33
CA THR A 9 -47.79 40.39 5.00
C THR A 9 -49.32 40.54 4.93
N THR A 10 -49.87 41.32 5.87
CA THR A 10 -51.28 41.72 5.88
C THR A 10 -51.47 43.21 5.58
N ASP A 11 -50.39 43.98 5.37
CA ASP A 11 -50.45 45.40 5.04
C ASP A 11 -50.96 45.60 3.59
N PRO A 12 -52.10 46.30 3.38
CA PRO A 12 -52.66 46.53 2.04
C PRO A 12 -51.70 47.23 1.08
N GLU A 13 -50.89 48.19 1.55
CA GLU A 13 -49.96 48.94 0.69
C GLU A 13 -48.81 48.04 0.20
N GLU A 14 -48.38 47.11 1.04
CA GLU A 14 -47.32 46.15 0.73
C GLU A 14 -47.81 45.05 -0.22
N ILE A 15 -49.05 44.59 -0.04
CA ILE A 15 -49.72 43.67 -0.97
C ILE A 15 -49.86 44.32 -2.35
N GLU A 16 -50.27 45.60 -2.41
CA GLU A 16 -50.38 46.33 -3.67
C GLU A 16 -49.01 46.49 -4.36
N LEU A 17 -47.97 46.85 -3.62
CA LEU A 17 -46.60 46.95 -4.12
C LEU A 17 -46.11 45.62 -4.71
N ALA A 18 -46.34 44.50 -4.01
CA ALA A 18 -45.97 43.18 -4.48
C ALA A 18 -46.76 42.75 -5.74
N ASN A 19 -48.04 43.08 -5.83
CA ASN A 19 -48.84 42.86 -7.05
C ASN A 19 -48.31 43.66 -8.24
N ARG A 20 -47.99 44.94 -8.05
CA ARG A 20 -47.38 45.80 -9.10
C ARG A 20 -45.97 45.32 -9.47
N TYR A 21 -45.20 44.84 -8.49
CA TYR A 21 -43.88 44.26 -8.72
C TYR A 21 -43.94 42.99 -9.57
N TRP A 22 -44.92 42.12 -9.39
CA TRP A 22 -45.02 40.87 -10.17
C TRP A 22 -46.00 40.93 -11.35
N GLY A 23 -46.71 42.05 -11.51
CA GLY A 23 -47.72 42.25 -12.54
C GLY A 23 -47.16 42.09 -13.95
N MET A 24 -47.80 41.24 -14.75
CA MET A 24 -47.43 40.95 -16.14
C MET A 24 -48.64 41.04 -17.08
N ASN A 25 -48.38 41.43 -18.33
CA ASN A 25 -49.36 41.37 -19.42
C ASN A 25 -49.53 39.93 -19.96
N GLU A 26 -50.41 39.75 -20.95
CA GLU A 26 -50.69 38.46 -21.60
C GLU A 26 -49.49 37.89 -22.37
N HIS A 27 -48.49 38.73 -22.69
CA HIS A 27 -47.26 38.36 -23.39
C HIS A 27 -46.08 38.08 -22.44
N GLY A 28 -46.31 38.05 -21.12
CA GLY A 28 -45.29 37.77 -20.11
C GLY A 28 -44.30 38.91 -19.87
N GLU A 29 -44.69 40.15 -20.19
CA GLU A 29 -43.91 41.35 -19.94
C GLU A 29 -44.40 42.07 -18.68
N PHE A 30 -43.47 42.58 -17.87
CA PHE A 30 -43.83 43.31 -16.65
C PHE A 30 -44.55 44.61 -16.98
N LEU A 31 -45.64 44.88 -16.25
CA LEU A 31 -46.46 46.08 -16.46
C LEU A 31 -45.71 47.37 -16.08
N GLU A 32 -44.79 47.29 -15.12
CA GLU A 32 -44.04 48.45 -14.61
C GLU A 32 -42.53 48.17 -14.53
N VAL A 33 -41.72 49.19 -14.85
CA VAL A 33 -40.26 49.11 -14.73
C VAL A 33 -39.86 49.33 -13.26
N LEU A 34 -38.80 48.68 -12.79
CA LEU A 34 -38.39 48.76 -11.38
C LEU A 34 -38.09 50.18 -10.86
N LYS A 35 -37.80 51.13 -11.76
CA LYS A 35 -37.57 52.54 -11.41
C LYS A 35 -38.86 53.28 -11.08
N ASP A 36 -40.00 52.82 -11.60
CA ASP A 36 -41.30 53.46 -11.45
C ASP A 36 -42.02 52.99 -10.16
N LEU A 37 -41.52 51.90 -9.56
CA LEU A 37 -41.98 51.35 -8.28
C LEU A 37 -41.25 51.95 -7.07
N VAL A 38 -40.36 52.91 -7.30
CA VAL A 38 -39.53 53.58 -6.30
C VAL A 38 -39.68 55.10 -6.50
N PRO A 39 -39.78 55.91 -5.44
CA PRO A 39 -39.66 55.57 -4.03
C PRO A 39 -40.92 54.92 -3.46
N PHE A 40 -40.74 53.94 -2.57
CA PHE A 40 -41.80 53.40 -1.73
C PHE A 40 -41.31 53.47 -0.27
N ARG A 41 -41.97 54.29 0.54
CA ARG A 41 -41.52 54.63 1.90
C ARG A 41 -40.03 55.06 1.90
N GLU A 42 -39.17 54.29 2.55
CA GLU A 42 -37.73 54.58 2.67
C GLU A 42 -36.89 53.96 1.53
N LEU A 43 -37.48 53.09 0.71
CA LEU A 43 -36.77 52.42 -0.38
C LEU A 43 -36.52 53.40 -1.51
N ARG A 44 -35.24 53.59 -1.87
CA ARG A 44 -34.82 54.52 -2.94
C ARG A 44 -34.10 53.84 -4.10
N GLN A 45 -33.80 52.54 -3.98
CA GLN A 45 -33.07 51.80 -5.01
C GLN A 45 -33.81 50.52 -5.44
N PRO A 46 -33.84 50.18 -6.75
CA PRO A 46 -34.44 48.95 -7.28
C PRO A 46 -33.95 47.64 -6.64
N ALA A 47 -32.68 47.58 -6.23
CA ALA A 47 -32.11 46.41 -5.57
C ALA A 47 -32.71 46.21 -4.15
N GLN A 48 -32.92 47.31 -3.43
CA GLN A 48 -33.57 47.29 -2.11
C GLN A 48 -35.04 46.86 -2.23
N LEU A 49 -35.74 47.35 -3.26
CA LEU A 49 -37.11 46.93 -3.57
C LEU A 49 -37.21 45.42 -3.82
N THR A 50 -36.30 44.86 -4.61
CA THR A 50 -36.31 43.40 -4.91
C THR A 50 -36.09 42.56 -3.66
N LYS A 51 -35.23 43.01 -2.73
CA LYS A 51 -35.03 42.32 -1.44
C LYS A 51 -36.28 42.44 -0.56
N TYR A 52 -36.86 43.64 -0.48
CA TYR A 52 -38.06 43.90 0.32
C TYR A 52 -39.26 43.06 -0.15
N VAL A 53 -39.55 43.04 -1.45
CA VAL A 53 -40.68 42.27 -2.01
C VAL A 53 -40.56 40.76 -1.75
N ARG A 54 -39.35 40.21 -1.62
CA ARG A 54 -39.14 38.80 -1.25
C ARG A 54 -39.52 38.48 0.21
N GLU A 55 -39.49 39.48 1.07
CA GLU A 55 -39.92 39.37 2.47
C GLU A 55 -41.46 39.48 2.57
N LEU A 56 -42.09 40.18 1.62
CA LEU A 56 -43.55 40.38 1.58
C LEU A 56 -44.33 39.21 0.97
N CYS A 57 -43.76 38.50 0.01
CA CYS A 57 -44.48 37.45 -0.72
C CYS A 57 -43.57 36.36 -1.30
N VAL A 58 -44.17 35.19 -1.55
CA VAL A 58 -43.59 34.11 -2.34
C VAL A 58 -44.25 34.10 -3.72
N ALA A 59 -43.45 34.25 -4.77
CA ALA A 59 -43.92 34.22 -6.15
C ALA A 59 -43.62 32.86 -6.80
N TYR A 60 -44.60 32.30 -7.51
CA TYR A 60 -44.48 31.06 -8.26
C TYR A 60 -44.73 31.30 -9.75
N ASP A 61 -43.82 30.83 -10.61
CA ASP A 61 -43.95 30.87 -12.06
C ASP A 61 -44.93 29.79 -12.53
N LEU A 62 -46.09 30.20 -13.04
CA LEU A 62 -47.10 29.30 -13.58
C LEU A 62 -46.78 28.83 -15.01
N ASN A 63 -45.85 29.50 -15.70
CA ASN A 63 -45.41 29.10 -17.04
C ASN A 63 -44.33 28.00 -16.96
N HIS A 64 -43.60 27.91 -15.86
CA HIS A 64 -42.53 26.92 -15.71
C HIS A 64 -42.82 25.97 -14.55
N LEU A 65 -43.26 24.77 -14.93
CA LEU A 65 -43.61 23.71 -13.99
C LEU A 65 -42.42 22.77 -13.79
N CYS A 66 -42.31 22.24 -12.58
CA CYS A 66 -41.47 21.09 -12.29
C CYS A 66 -42.07 19.83 -12.95
N ASP A 67 -41.29 18.75 -13.06
CA ASP A 67 -41.78 17.46 -13.55
C ASP A 67 -42.94 16.87 -12.71
N CYS A 68 -43.08 17.28 -11.44
CA CYS A 68 -44.24 16.93 -10.60
C CYS A 68 -45.51 17.71 -10.94
N GLY A 69 -45.43 18.74 -11.79
CA GLY A 69 -46.54 19.62 -12.16
C GLY A 69 -46.66 20.90 -11.32
N ASP A 70 -45.87 21.05 -10.24
CA ASP A 70 -45.91 22.24 -9.40
C ASP A 70 -45.14 23.42 -9.98
N PRO A 71 -45.63 24.66 -9.78
CA PRO A 71 -44.96 25.86 -10.26
C PRO A 71 -43.69 26.15 -9.46
N ILE A 72 -42.69 26.72 -10.12
CA ILE A 72 -41.39 26.97 -9.50
C ILE A 72 -41.37 28.32 -8.80
N ARG A 73 -40.84 28.36 -7.59
CA ARG A 73 -40.62 29.59 -6.85
C ARG A 73 -39.64 30.50 -7.61
N ALA A 74 -40.09 31.70 -7.95
CA ALA A 74 -39.26 32.74 -8.53
C ALA A 74 -38.58 33.53 -7.40
N SER A 75 -37.26 33.64 -7.47
CA SER A 75 -36.48 34.47 -6.55
C SER A 75 -36.47 35.92 -7.05
N GLY A 76 -36.71 36.17 -8.33
CA GLY A 76 -36.79 37.51 -8.88
C GLY A 76 -37.42 37.54 -10.27
N ARG A 77 -37.62 38.75 -10.79
CA ARG A 77 -38.20 38.97 -12.13
C ARG A 77 -37.47 38.26 -13.27
N THR A 78 -36.18 37.97 -13.12
CA THR A 78 -35.35 37.24 -14.10
C THR A 78 -35.60 35.73 -14.14
N ASP A 79 -36.19 35.18 -13.09
CA ASP A 79 -36.47 33.74 -12.99
C ASP A 79 -37.74 33.35 -13.75
N LEU A 80 -38.61 34.34 -14.04
CA LEU A 80 -39.88 34.13 -14.72
C LEU A 80 -39.69 33.90 -16.23
N LYS A 81 -40.40 32.90 -16.76
CA LYS A 81 -40.39 32.57 -18.19
C LYS A 81 -41.60 33.11 -18.91
N LYS A 82 -41.36 33.62 -20.12
CA LYS A 82 -42.42 34.13 -21.01
C LYS A 82 -43.29 33.02 -21.62
N PHE A 83 -42.71 31.85 -21.82
CA PHE A 83 -43.36 30.73 -22.49
C PHE A 83 -43.54 29.56 -21.54
N ALA A 84 -44.68 28.86 -21.70
CA ALA A 84 -44.97 27.66 -20.95
C ALA A 84 -43.97 26.55 -21.30
N GLY A 85 -43.41 25.88 -20.30
CA GLY A 85 -42.40 24.85 -20.50
C GLY A 85 -42.09 24.05 -19.24
N ARG A 86 -41.37 22.94 -19.42
CA ARG A 86 -40.78 22.21 -18.30
C ARG A 86 -39.49 22.89 -17.89
N SER A 87 -39.37 23.12 -16.59
CA SER A 87 -38.12 23.61 -16.03
C SER A 87 -37.10 22.49 -15.89
N SER A 88 -35.82 22.81 -16.10
CA SER A 88 -34.69 21.94 -15.74
C SER A 88 -34.41 21.88 -14.23
N ARG A 89 -35.04 22.76 -13.44
CA ARG A 89 -34.91 22.81 -11.98
C ARG A 89 -36.11 22.16 -11.31
N SER A 90 -35.86 21.39 -10.26
CA SER A 90 -36.92 20.83 -9.41
C SER A 90 -37.54 21.90 -8.51
N CYS A 91 -38.83 21.77 -8.20
CA CYS A 91 -39.47 22.59 -7.17
C CYS A 91 -38.84 22.28 -5.79
N HIS A 92 -39.10 23.15 -4.80
CA HIS A 92 -38.54 23.00 -3.46
C HIS A 92 -38.91 21.64 -2.82
N GLU A 93 -40.13 21.16 -3.01
CA GLU A 93 -40.57 19.86 -2.47
C GLU A 93 -39.90 18.67 -3.15
N CYS A 94 -39.75 18.68 -4.48
CA CYS A 94 -39.01 17.67 -5.22
C CYS A 94 -37.52 17.66 -4.83
N LEU A 95 -36.91 18.83 -4.63
CA LEU A 95 -35.54 18.94 -4.11
C LEU A 95 -35.41 18.37 -2.70
N GLN A 96 -36.33 18.69 -1.79
CA GLN A 96 -36.32 18.12 -0.44
C GLN A 96 -36.55 16.61 -0.46
N THR A 97 -37.43 16.11 -1.32
CA THR A 97 -37.70 14.67 -1.45
C THR A 97 -36.49 13.93 -1.98
N ALA A 98 -35.83 14.47 -3.01
CA ALA A 98 -34.58 13.93 -3.55
C ALA A 98 -33.47 13.94 -2.49
N GLN A 99 -33.35 15.02 -1.71
CA GLN A 99 -32.38 15.10 -0.63
C GLN A 99 -32.68 14.08 0.48
N ARG A 100 -33.92 13.98 0.95
CA ARG A 100 -34.32 12.96 1.95
C ARG A 100 -34.07 11.54 1.46
N LYS A 101 -34.34 11.28 0.18
CA LYS A 101 -34.08 9.98 -0.43
C LYS A 101 -32.58 9.68 -0.44
N LYS A 102 -31.76 10.65 -0.86
CA LYS A 102 -30.30 10.54 -0.83
C LYS A 102 -29.75 10.34 0.59
N ASP A 103 -30.23 11.12 1.56
CA ASP A 103 -29.84 11.00 2.97
C ASP A 103 -30.26 9.66 3.56
N ALA A 104 -31.43 9.15 3.17
CA ALA A 104 -31.92 7.83 3.58
C ALA A 104 -31.11 6.69 2.94
N GLU A 105 -30.73 6.82 1.67
CA GLU A 105 -29.83 5.89 0.97
C GLU A 105 -28.45 5.88 1.65
N GLU A 106 -27.84 7.05 1.88
CA GLU A 106 -26.55 7.16 2.58
C GLU A 106 -26.61 6.62 4.02
N ALA A 107 -27.72 6.84 4.73
CA ALA A 107 -27.92 6.29 6.07
C ALA A 107 -28.12 4.77 6.05
N ALA A 108 -28.81 4.23 5.05
CA ALA A 108 -28.98 2.79 4.85
C ALA A 108 -27.65 2.11 4.54
N ASP A 109 -26.88 2.66 3.59
CA ASP A 109 -25.54 2.16 3.23
C ASP A 109 -24.59 2.16 4.44
N LYS A 110 -24.66 3.22 5.25
CA LYS A 110 -23.86 3.31 6.47
C LYS A 110 -24.30 2.28 7.51
N ALA A 111 -25.59 2.10 7.74
CA ALA A 111 -26.10 1.11 8.68
C ALA A 111 -25.75 -0.33 8.24
N GLU A 112 -25.78 -0.59 6.93
CA GLU A 112 -25.33 -1.86 6.36
C GLU A 112 -23.83 -2.06 6.59
N LEU A 113 -23.00 -1.05 6.31
CA LEU A 113 -21.57 -1.12 6.56
C LEU A 113 -21.27 -1.39 8.03
N ASP A 114 -21.89 -0.64 8.95
CA ASP A 114 -21.68 -0.80 10.38
C ASP A 114 -22.06 -2.23 10.85
N SER A 115 -23.15 -2.80 10.33
CA SER A 115 -23.56 -4.19 10.61
C SER A 115 -22.54 -5.22 10.09
N GLN A 116 -22.07 -5.07 8.86
CA GLN A 116 -21.05 -5.96 8.28
C GLN A 116 -19.71 -5.86 9.02
N LEU A 117 -19.34 -4.66 9.48
CA LEU A 117 -18.09 -4.42 10.21
C LEU A 117 -18.06 -5.09 11.59
N VAL A 118 -19.20 -5.17 12.28
CA VAL A 118 -19.28 -5.92 13.56
C VAL A 118 -18.97 -7.40 13.30
N THR A 119 -19.63 -8.00 12.31
CA THR A 119 -19.41 -9.41 11.95
C THR A 119 -17.96 -9.66 11.51
N HIS A 120 -17.41 -8.74 10.70
CA HIS A 120 -16.02 -8.80 10.24
C HIS A 120 -15.01 -8.68 11.38
N SER A 121 -15.20 -7.73 12.31
CA SER A 121 -14.33 -7.55 13.48
C SER A 121 -14.33 -8.77 14.39
N ASP A 122 -15.51 -9.36 14.63
CA ASP A 122 -15.63 -10.59 15.41
C ASP A 122 -14.92 -11.77 14.75
N TRP A 123 -15.02 -11.89 13.42
CA TRP A 123 -14.30 -12.92 12.67
C TRP A 123 -12.79 -12.73 12.75
N MET A 124 -12.29 -11.51 12.53
CA MET A 124 -10.86 -11.20 12.59
C MET A 124 -10.26 -11.45 13.98
N LYS A 125 -10.99 -11.12 15.05
CA LYS A 125 -10.52 -11.33 16.44
C LYS A 125 -10.47 -12.81 16.86
N ARG A 126 -11.27 -13.67 16.22
CA ARG A 126 -11.31 -15.12 16.51
C ARG A 126 -10.39 -15.94 15.61
N ARG A 127 -9.93 -15.37 14.51
CA ARG A 127 -9.04 -16.06 13.57
C ARG A 127 -7.69 -16.27 14.23
N THR A 128 -7.26 -17.51 14.28
CA THR A 128 -5.93 -17.93 14.69
C THR A 128 -5.17 -18.46 13.47
N ILE A 129 -3.85 -18.56 13.60
CA ILE A 129 -2.97 -19.14 12.58
C ILE A 129 -1.90 -20.01 13.26
N SER A 130 -1.39 -21.03 12.58
CA SER A 130 -0.22 -21.78 13.05
C SER A 130 1.07 -21.03 12.69
N TYR A 131 1.84 -20.61 13.69
CA TYR A 131 3.14 -19.95 13.47
C TYR A 131 4.21 -20.91 12.91
N GLN A 132 4.05 -22.21 13.17
CA GLN A 132 4.94 -23.25 12.64
C GLN A 132 4.78 -23.40 11.13
N ASP A 133 3.56 -23.24 10.61
CA ASP A 133 3.24 -23.43 9.20
C ASP A 133 3.42 -22.17 8.33
N LEU A 134 3.85 -21.05 8.93
CA LEU A 134 4.15 -19.83 8.17
C LEU A 134 5.26 -20.07 7.15
N SER A 135 5.28 -19.33 6.06
CA SER A 135 6.42 -19.34 5.15
C SER A 135 7.61 -18.60 5.76
N ASP A 136 8.83 -19.00 5.40
CA ASP A 136 10.05 -18.42 5.96
C ASP A 136 10.19 -16.92 5.68
N ASP A 137 9.72 -16.47 4.51
CA ASP A 137 9.67 -15.04 4.19
C ASP A 137 8.72 -14.29 5.13
N ALA A 138 7.55 -14.84 5.44
CA ALA A 138 6.61 -14.24 6.36
C ALA A 138 7.22 -14.14 7.78
N VAL A 139 7.89 -15.20 8.24
CA VAL A 139 8.60 -15.21 9.53
C VAL A 139 9.67 -14.11 9.56
N LEU A 140 10.48 -13.98 8.51
CA LEU A 140 11.54 -12.98 8.45
C LEU A 140 10.97 -11.55 8.42
N ILE A 141 9.89 -11.31 7.66
CA ILE A 141 9.18 -10.02 7.67
C ILE A 141 8.63 -9.73 9.07
N LEU A 142 8.06 -10.71 9.77
CA LEU A 142 7.57 -10.52 11.15
C LEU A 142 8.70 -10.18 12.14
N ARG A 143 9.88 -10.81 12.01
CA ARG A 143 11.06 -10.45 12.81
C ARG A 143 11.50 -9.01 12.54
N ALA A 144 11.55 -8.61 11.27
CA ALA A 144 11.87 -7.24 10.87
C ALA A 144 10.82 -6.23 11.33
N LEU A 145 9.54 -6.60 11.27
CA LEU A 145 8.43 -5.78 11.71
C LEU A 145 8.46 -5.58 13.22
N TYR A 146 8.81 -6.62 13.99
CA TYR A 146 9.02 -6.49 15.43
C TYR A 146 10.13 -5.50 15.75
N ALA A 147 11.24 -5.50 15.02
CA ALA A 147 12.29 -4.50 15.20
C ALA A 147 11.81 -3.06 14.88
N ALA A 148 10.80 -2.89 14.03
CA ALA A 148 10.23 -1.58 13.69
C ALA A 148 9.16 -1.09 14.68
N VAL A 149 8.19 -1.93 15.04
CA VAL A 149 7.03 -1.53 15.88
C VAL A 149 7.12 -2.02 17.33
N GLY A 150 8.12 -2.84 17.65
CA GLY A 150 8.34 -3.40 18.98
C GLY A 150 7.18 -4.28 19.46
N PRO A 151 6.92 -4.32 20.79
CA PRO A 151 5.88 -5.15 21.39
C PRO A 151 4.45 -4.87 20.85
N ARG A 152 4.23 -3.73 20.16
CA ARG A 152 2.95 -3.43 19.51
C ARG A 152 2.57 -4.48 18.45
N LEU A 153 3.54 -5.23 17.92
CA LEU A 153 3.27 -6.29 16.95
C LEU A 153 2.30 -7.35 17.49
N TRP A 154 2.53 -7.85 18.70
CA TRP A 154 1.76 -8.96 19.29
C TRP A 154 0.87 -8.58 20.47
N GLN A 155 1.04 -7.38 21.06
CA GLN A 155 0.21 -6.87 22.17
C GLN A 155 -0.75 -5.76 21.75
N GLY A 156 -0.69 -5.29 20.49
CA GLY A 156 -1.38 -4.08 20.10
C GLY A 156 -1.77 -4.03 18.64
N ARG A 157 -1.86 -2.79 18.16
CA ARG A 157 -2.22 -2.46 16.79
C ARG A 157 -1.21 -1.49 16.22
N PHE A 158 -0.98 -1.56 14.92
CA PHE A 158 -0.09 -0.68 14.19
C PHE A 158 -0.67 -0.33 12.81
N LYS A 159 -0.10 0.68 12.16
CA LYS A 159 -0.48 1.12 10.82
C LYS A 159 0.69 0.94 9.86
N HIS A 160 0.41 1.09 8.57
CA HIS A 160 1.46 1.18 7.55
C HIS A 160 2.49 2.27 7.87
N ASP A 161 2.04 3.45 8.34
CA ASP A 161 2.94 4.55 8.73
C ASP A 161 3.89 4.19 9.89
N ASP A 162 3.46 3.31 10.81
CA ASP A 162 4.33 2.82 11.90
C ASP A 162 5.45 1.89 11.35
N CYS A 163 5.33 1.43 10.10
CA CYS A 163 6.23 0.48 9.45
C CYS A 163 7.14 1.14 8.40
N SER A 164 7.27 2.47 8.41
CA SER A 164 8.10 3.22 7.44
C SER A 164 9.53 2.74 7.38
N ASP A 165 10.05 2.26 8.51
CA ASP A 165 11.44 1.85 8.67
C ASP A 165 11.66 0.38 8.32
N LEU A 166 10.64 -0.35 7.86
CA LEU A 166 10.74 -1.79 7.53
C LEU A 166 11.70 -2.03 6.36
N ALA A 167 11.59 -1.21 5.32
CA ALA A 167 12.38 -1.30 4.10
C ALA A 167 12.69 0.12 3.58
N PRO A 168 13.75 0.30 2.76
CA PRO A 168 14.12 1.62 2.23
C PRO A 168 13.02 2.26 1.39
N TYR A 169 12.21 1.42 0.73
CA TYR A 169 11.10 1.83 -0.11
C TYR A 169 10.03 0.75 -0.17
N ASP A 170 8.80 1.16 -0.51
CA ASP A 170 7.63 0.27 -0.68
C ASP A 170 7.41 -0.69 0.51
N CYS A 171 7.51 -0.18 1.74
CA CYS A 171 7.19 -0.95 2.94
C CYS A 171 5.78 -1.56 2.89
N GLY A 172 4.86 -0.91 2.18
CA GLY A 172 3.48 -1.35 2.00
C GLY A 172 3.35 -2.71 1.32
N SER A 173 4.22 -3.07 0.38
CA SER A 173 4.10 -4.37 -0.30
C SER A 173 4.37 -5.56 0.63
N PHE A 174 5.31 -5.44 1.56
CA PHE A 174 5.58 -6.46 2.59
C PHE A 174 4.42 -6.63 3.57
N ILE A 175 3.85 -5.52 4.05
CA ILE A 175 2.68 -5.55 4.94
C ILE A 175 1.45 -6.12 4.21
N ASN A 176 1.23 -5.69 2.96
CA ASN A 176 0.14 -6.20 2.13
C ASN A 176 0.29 -7.70 1.86
N ARG A 177 1.53 -8.21 1.73
CA ARG A 177 1.80 -9.65 1.59
C ARG A 177 1.34 -10.41 2.84
N LEU A 178 1.79 -9.98 4.03
CA LEU A 178 1.39 -10.62 5.28
C LEU A 178 -0.14 -10.58 5.50
N TYR A 179 -0.79 -9.48 5.15
CA TYR A 179 -2.25 -9.37 5.22
C TYR A 179 -2.94 -10.34 4.25
N ARG A 180 -2.49 -10.43 2.99
CA ARG A 180 -3.06 -11.35 1.98
C ARG A 180 -2.85 -12.82 2.34
N GLN A 181 -1.74 -13.14 3.00
CA GLN A 181 -1.44 -14.48 3.51
C GLN A 181 -2.26 -14.82 4.77
N GLY A 182 -3.00 -13.87 5.34
CA GLY A 182 -3.76 -14.09 6.57
C GLY A 182 -2.90 -14.07 7.84
N VAL A 183 -1.64 -13.62 7.75
CA VAL A 183 -0.77 -13.47 8.92
C VAL A 183 -1.21 -12.27 9.75
N LEU A 184 -1.45 -11.13 9.08
CA LEU A 184 -2.02 -9.94 9.71
C LEU A 184 -3.54 -9.93 9.56
N SER A 185 -4.20 -9.34 10.55
CA SER A 185 -5.63 -9.07 10.57
C SER A 185 -5.86 -7.59 10.79
N ASP A 186 -6.98 -7.06 10.29
CA ASP A 186 -7.38 -5.67 10.50
C ASP A 186 -8.39 -5.53 11.63
N ASP A 187 -8.38 -4.36 12.27
CA ASP A 187 -9.37 -3.97 13.25
C ASP A 187 -10.15 -2.72 12.79
N PRO A 188 -11.47 -2.88 12.53
CA PRO A 188 -12.34 -1.75 12.20
C PRO A 188 -12.58 -0.78 13.35
N GLU A 189 -12.50 -1.23 14.60
CA GLU A 189 -12.94 -0.47 15.78
C GLU A 189 -12.20 0.87 15.97
N PRO A 190 -10.86 0.94 15.88
CA PRO A 190 -10.12 2.19 15.98
C PRO A 190 -9.98 2.95 14.63
N ALA A 191 -10.53 2.44 13.53
CA ALA A 191 -10.24 2.98 12.21
C ALA A 191 -10.93 4.32 11.92
N ARG A 192 -10.29 5.14 11.08
CA ARG A 192 -10.84 6.43 10.65
C ARG A 192 -11.98 6.21 9.65
N ARG A 193 -12.89 7.19 9.57
CA ARG A 193 -13.95 7.19 8.54
C ARG A 193 -13.32 7.10 7.14
N GLY A 194 -13.87 6.22 6.31
CA GLY A 194 -13.38 5.99 4.95
C GLY A 194 -12.30 4.92 4.83
N THR A 195 -11.79 4.34 5.93
CA THR A 195 -10.92 3.15 5.88
C THR A 195 -11.68 1.95 5.30
N TYR A 196 -12.93 1.76 5.73
CA TYR A 196 -13.82 0.72 5.24
C TYR A 196 -14.94 1.34 4.42
N PHE A 197 -15.35 0.66 3.36
CA PHE A 197 -16.43 1.09 2.49
C PHE A 197 -17.11 -0.11 1.84
N LEU A 198 -18.39 0.06 1.49
CA LEU A 198 -19.11 -0.95 0.70
C LEU A 198 -18.77 -0.77 -0.78
N ALA A 199 -18.43 -1.87 -1.44
CA ALA A 199 -18.39 -1.96 -2.89
C ALA A 199 -19.01 -3.29 -3.31
N GLU A 200 -20.02 -3.24 -4.18
CA GLU A 200 -20.72 -4.43 -4.67
C GLU A 200 -21.29 -5.30 -3.52
N GLY A 201 -21.81 -4.65 -2.46
CA GLY A 201 -22.39 -5.32 -1.28
C GLY A 201 -21.38 -6.00 -0.36
N LYS A 202 -20.07 -5.80 -0.57
CA LYS A 202 -19.00 -6.35 0.27
C LYS A 202 -18.19 -5.26 0.93
N VAL A 203 -17.77 -5.49 2.18
CA VAL A 203 -16.78 -4.65 2.83
C VAL A 203 -15.46 -4.70 2.06
N ARG A 204 -14.97 -3.52 1.70
CA ARG A 204 -13.62 -3.29 1.17
C ARG A 204 -12.86 -2.41 2.15
N ILE A 205 -11.54 -2.57 2.13
CA ILE A 205 -10.61 -1.91 3.05
C ILE A 205 -9.55 -1.13 2.27
N ARG A 206 -9.21 0.06 2.77
CA ARG A 206 -7.99 0.79 2.39
C ARG A 206 -6.91 0.45 3.41
N LEU A 207 -6.06 -0.53 3.08
CA LEU A 207 -5.07 -1.09 4.01
C LEU A 207 -4.12 -0.03 4.57
N GLU A 208 -3.75 0.97 3.77
CA GLU A 208 -2.91 2.11 4.19
C GLU A 208 -3.44 2.84 5.45
N TYR A 209 -4.76 2.84 5.66
CA TYR A 209 -5.42 3.49 6.80
C TYR A 209 -5.96 2.52 7.84
N ALA A 210 -5.74 1.22 7.66
CA ALA A 210 -6.19 0.18 8.57
C ALA A 210 -5.30 0.12 9.81
N HIS A 211 -5.91 -0.30 10.92
CA HIS A 211 -5.14 -0.75 12.08
C HIS A 211 -4.97 -2.25 11.94
N LEU A 212 -3.72 -2.70 11.89
CA LEU A 212 -3.35 -4.09 11.73
C LEU A 212 -2.87 -4.65 13.07
N PHE A 213 -3.06 -5.94 13.25
CA PHE A 213 -2.51 -6.71 14.35
C PHE A 213 -2.08 -8.09 13.86
N LEU A 214 -1.10 -8.69 14.54
CA LEU A 214 -0.69 -10.07 14.26
C LEU A 214 -1.78 -11.03 14.75
N SER A 215 -2.24 -11.92 13.86
CA SER A 215 -3.23 -12.93 14.25
C SER A 215 -2.64 -13.84 15.34
N PRO A 216 -3.39 -14.19 16.40
CA PRO A 216 -2.90 -15.07 17.46
C PRO A 216 -2.48 -16.43 16.92
N ASP A 217 -1.48 -17.03 17.55
CA ASP A 217 -1.11 -18.42 17.30
C ASP A 217 -2.23 -19.37 17.79
N GLU A 218 -2.42 -20.49 17.09
CA GLU A 218 -3.43 -21.50 17.43
C GLU A 218 -3.20 -22.17 18.79
N ASP A 219 -1.94 -22.43 19.16
CA ASP A 219 -1.57 -23.16 20.37
C ASP A 219 -1.17 -22.22 21.51
N PHE A 220 -0.44 -21.14 21.19
CA PHE A 220 0.17 -20.23 22.16
C PHE A 220 -0.52 -18.87 22.25
N GLY A 221 -1.53 -18.60 21.40
CA GLY A 221 -2.27 -17.34 21.40
C GLY A 221 -1.42 -16.13 21.03
N SER A 222 -1.66 -15.01 21.70
CA SER A 222 -0.90 -13.77 21.50
C SER A 222 0.08 -13.55 22.65
N GLY A 223 1.35 -13.33 22.35
CA GLY A 223 2.34 -13.00 23.38
C GLY A 223 3.78 -13.27 22.98
N ASP A 224 4.66 -13.03 23.93
CA ASP A 224 6.11 -13.21 23.79
C ASP A 224 6.50 -14.69 23.60
N GLU A 225 5.74 -15.60 24.22
CA GLU A 225 5.95 -17.05 24.06
C GLU A 225 5.66 -17.52 22.63
N ALA A 226 4.51 -17.12 22.06
CA ALA A 226 4.17 -17.38 20.66
C ALA A 226 5.21 -16.75 19.71
N PHE A 227 5.62 -15.51 19.98
CA PHE A 227 6.63 -14.85 19.15
C PHE A 227 8.02 -15.48 19.25
N SER A 228 8.37 -16.07 20.41
CA SER A 228 9.62 -16.80 20.60
C SER A 228 9.73 -18.01 19.68
N LEU A 229 8.61 -18.62 19.28
CA LEU A 229 8.60 -19.68 18.25
C LEU A 229 9.08 -19.14 16.90
N LEU A 230 8.60 -17.96 16.52
CA LEU A 230 9.02 -17.31 15.28
C LEU A 230 10.49 -16.91 15.30
N LEU A 231 11.03 -16.52 16.47
CA LEU A 231 12.43 -16.11 16.64
C LEU A 231 13.42 -17.27 16.62
N ASN A 232 13.03 -18.43 17.15
CA ASN A 232 13.90 -19.60 17.26
C ASN A 232 13.74 -20.61 16.12
N ARG A 233 12.76 -20.38 15.23
CA ARG A 233 12.51 -21.24 14.08
C ARG A 233 13.69 -21.25 13.11
N GLU A 234 14.03 -22.46 12.66
CA GLU A 234 14.96 -22.72 11.56
C GLU A 234 14.27 -22.47 10.21
N PHE A 235 15.05 -22.00 9.24
CA PHE A 235 14.58 -21.72 7.90
C PHE A 235 14.87 -22.92 6.98
N THR A 236 13.88 -23.29 6.17
CA THR A 236 13.86 -24.48 5.32
C THR A 236 13.45 -24.19 3.86
N ASP A 237 13.03 -22.97 3.55
CA ASP A 237 12.56 -22.56 2.22
C ASP A 237 13.49 -21.51 1.59
N ALA A 238 14.48 -22.01 0.84
CA ALA A 238 15.45 -21.17 0.14
C ALA A 238 14.80 -20.24 -0.88
N ASP A 239 13.74 -20.68 -1.55
CA ASP A 239 13.07 -19.90 -2.59
C ASP A 239 12.31 -18.73 -1.99
N ALA A 240 11.63 -18.93 -0.86
CA ALA A 240 10.97 -17.85 -0.13
C ALA A 240 11.97 -16.81 0.36
N LEU A 241 13.07 -17.24 0.99
CA LEU A 241 14.13 -16.33 1.47
C LEU A 241 14.80 -15.56 0.33
N SER A 242 15.13 -16.26 -0.75
CA SER A 242 15.74 -15.67 -1.95
C SER A 242 14.83 -14.61 -2.58
N ASN A 243 13.54 -14.92 -2.71
CA ASN A 243 12.58 -13.98 -3.28
C ASN A 243 12.39 -12.75 -2.37
N LEU A 244 12.32 -12.95 -1.05
CA LEU A 244 12.23 -11.85 -0.09
C LEU A 244 13.45 -10.93 -0.15
N TRP A 245 14.65 -11.50 -0.17
CA TRP A 245 15.88 -10.71 -0.30
C TRP A 245 15.91 -9.93 -1.61
N LEU A 246 15.55 -10.57 -2.74
CA LEU A 246 15.46 -9.90 -4.04
C LEU A 246 14.41 -8.78 -4.05
N ASP A 247 13.27 -8.96 -3.39
CA ASP A 247 12.23 -7.92 -3.27
C ASP A 247 12.75 -6.71 -2.49
N TYR A 248 13.37 -6.97 -1.33
CA TYR A 248 14.02 -5.95 -0.50
C TYR A 248 15.12 -5.20 -1.26
N ALA A 249 16.06 -5.94 -1.86
CA ALA A 249 17.18 -5.36 -2.60
C ALA A 249 16.72 -4.58 -3.84
N CYS A 250 15.68 -5.05 -4.52
CA CYS A 250 15.10 -4.33 -5.66
C CYS A 250 14.45 -3.02 -5.23
N ALA A 251 13.74 -3.00 -4.10
CA ALA A 251 13.16 -1.78 -3.54
C ALA A 251 14.27 -0.76 -3.18
N ASP A 252 15.36 -1.22 -2.58
CA ASP A 252 16.50 -0.39 -2.20
C ASP A 252 17.23 0.24 -3.41
N VAL A 253 17.51 -0.56 -4.43
CA VAL A 253 18.13 -0.07 -5.68
C VAL A 253 17.18 0.86 -6.43
N THR A 254 15.87 0.56 -6.41
CA THR A 254 14.85 1.40 -7.05
C THR A 254 14.77 2.77 -6.37
N TRP A 255 14.75 2.81 -5.04
CA TRP A 255 14.78 4.07 -4.27
C TRP A 255 15.98 4.93 -4.66
N TYR A 256 17.15 4.30 -4.73
CA TYR A 256 18.36 4.98 -5.15
C TYR A 256 18.24 5.54 -6.58
N LEU A 257 17.68 4.78 -7.52
CA LEU A 257 17.43 5.30 -8.87
C LEU A 257 16.48 6.50 -8.87
N MET A 258 15.37 6.44 -8.12
CA MET A 258 14.41 7.54 -8.01
C MET A 258 15.10 8.80 -7.48
N ASP A 259 15.87 8.68 -6.39
CA ASP A 259 16.66 9.79 -5.82
C ASP A 259 17.62 10.40 -6.86
N GLN A 260 18.34 9.57 -7.61
CA GLN A 260 19.23 10.05 -8.67
C GLN A 260 18.50 10.74 -9.82
N CYS A 261 17.30 10.28 -10.17
CA CYS A 261 16.45 10.93 -11.16
C CYS A 261 15.91 12.28 -10.65
N ASP A 262 15.47 12.34 -9.39
CA ASP A 262 14.94 13.55 -8.75
C ASP A 262 15.99 14.66 -8.65
N LEU A 263 17.26 14.30 -8.35
CA LEU A 263 18.40 15.24 -8.38
C LEU A 263 18.61 15.91 -9.75
N HIS A 264 18.09 15.30 -10.82
CA HIS A 264 18.14 15.83 -12.19
C HIS A 264 16.76 16.22 -12.73
N THR A 265 15.76 16.32 -11.84
CA THR A 265 14.36 16.67 -12.16
C THR A 265 13.72 15.69 -13.13
N GLN A 266 14.26 14.47 -13.28
CA GLN A 266 13.81 13.47 -14.23
C GLN A 266 12.65 12.65 -13.66
N GLN A 267 11.65 12.39 -14.49
CA GLN A 267 10.53 11.54 -14.13
C GLN A 267 10.62 10.19 -14.84
N ILE A 268 10.46 9.10 -14.09
CA ILE A 268 10.28 7.76 -14.65
C ILE A 268 8.78 7.51 -14.81
N TYR A 269 8.39 7.09 -16.02
CA TYR A 269 7.00 6.80 -16.33
C TYR A 269 6.62 5.36 -15.96
N PRO A 270 5.34 5.08 -15.64
CA PRO A 270 4.90 3.76 -15.17
C PRO A 270 5.30 2.60 -16.10
N GLU A 271 5.24 2.80 -17.41
CA GLU A 271 5.60 1.79 -18.42
C GLU A 271 7.09 1.41 -18.43
N ASP A 272 7.97 2.33 -18.05
CA ASP A 272 9.40 2.09 -17.95
C ASP A 272 9.76 1.59 -16.55
N TYR A 273 9.02 2.00 -15.53
CA TYR A 273 9.20 1.56 -14.15
C TYR A 273 9.17 0.03 -14.00
N VAL A 274 8.16 -0.64 -14.57
CA VAL A 274 8.05 -2.11 -14.51
C VAL A 274 9.27 -2.79 -15.15
N LYS A 275 9.68 -2.33 -16.33
CA LYS A 275 10.86 -2.86 -17.04
C LYS A 275 12.14 -2.64 -16.25
N ILE A 276 12.25 -1.50 -15.57
CA ILE A 276 13.39 -1.18 -14.71
C ILE A 276 13.43 -2.13 -13.52
N GLN A 277 12.30 -2.38 -12.85
CA GLN A 277 12.23 -3.33 -11.75
C GLN A 277 12.64 -4.74 -12.17
N ASP A 278 12.18 -5.21 -13.33
CA ASP A 278 12.57 -6.52 -13.87
C ASP A 278 14.09 -6.60 -14.10
N LEU A 279 14.69 -5.57 -14.70
CA LEU A 279 16.13 -5.50 -14.95
C LEU A 279 16.95 -5.38 -13.67
N ILE A 280 16.47 -4.64 -12.67
CA ILE A 280 17.11 -4.54 -11.36
C ILE A 280 17.09 -5.90 -10.68
N ARG A 281 15.93 -6.56 -10.64
CA ARG A 281 15.78 -7.88 -10.02
C ARG A 281 16.68 -8.92 -10.69
N ASP A 282 16.77 -8.91 -12.02
CA ASP A 282 17.65 -9.79 -12.78
C ASP A 282 19.13 -9.53 -12.45
N GLY A 283 19.57 -8.26 -12.47
CA GLY A 283 20.94 -7.89 -12.11
C GLY A 283 21.31 -8.30 -10.67
N LEU A 284 20.38 -8.17 -9.73
CA LEU A 284 20.56 -8.56 -8.32
C LEU A 284 20.69 -10.06 -8.10
N ARG A 285 20.39 -10.92 -9.08
CA ARG A 285 20.70 -12.36 -8.97
C ARG A 285 22.20 -12.65 -9.01
N THR A 286 22.98 -11.74 -9.58
CA THR A 286 24.43 -11.91 -9.76
C THR A 286 25.19 -10.89 -8.92
N HIS A 287 24.80 -9.63 -9.01
CA HIS A 287 25.54 -8.48 -8.48
C HIS A 287 25.02 -8.05 -7.11
N SER A 288 25.86 -7.34 -6.35
CA SER A 288 25.49 -6.76 -5.04
C SER A 288 24.64 -5.50 -5.18
N VAL A 289 23.96 -5.10 -4.11
CA VAL A 289 23.18 -3.84 -4.06
C VAL A 289 24.07 -2.63 -4.36
N ALA A 290 25.28 -2.58 -3.80
CA ALA A 290 26.26 -1.52 -4.03
C ALA A 290 26.66 -1.39 -5.51
N GLN A 291 26.91 -2.52 -6.18
CA GLN A 291 27.21 -2.55 -7.62
C GLN A 291 26.01 -2.07 -8.45
N MET A 292 24.80 -2.44 -8.05
CA MET A 292 23.57 -1.99 -8.73
C MET A 292 23.34 -0.48 -8.56
N TRP A 293 23.63 0.10 -7.39
CA TRP A 293 23.60 1.56 -7.20
C TRP A 293 24.57 2.29 -8.13
N PHE A 294 25.77 1.75 -8.35
CA PHE A 294 26.71 2.32 -9.31
C PHE A 294 26.12 2.35 -10.74
N ILE A 295 25.45 1.26 -11.16
CA ILE A 295 24.75 1.23 -12.45
C ILE A 295 23.65 2.29 -12.48
N MET A 296 22.80 2.37 -11.45
CA MET A 296 21.69 3.34 -11.38
C MET A 296 22.19 4.78 -11.47
N TRP A 297 23.23 5.13 -10.72
CA TRP A 297 23.88 6.44 -10.80
C TRP A 297 24.36 6.76 -12.22
N LYS A 298 25.04 5.81 -12.86
CA LYS A 298 25.60 6.00 -14.21
C LYS A 298 24.49 6.23 -15.24
N VAL A 299 23.43 5.41 -15.22
CA VAL A 299 22.34 5.52 -16.21
C VAL A 299 21.48 6.77 -16.00
N ALA A 300 21.23 7.17 -14.75
CA ALA A 300 20.50 8.40 -14.43
C ALA A 300 21.29 9.64 -14.90
N ARG A 301 22.58 9.71 -14.58
CA ARG A 301 23.47 10.79 -15.04
C ARG A 301 23.55 10.86 -16.57
N ASP A 302 23.65 9.72 -17.25
CA ASP A 302 23.67 9.68 -18.70
C ASP A 302 22.34 10.13 -19.32
N ALA A 303 21.21 9.78 -18.70
CA ALA A 303 19.90 10.28 -19.12
C ALA A 303 19.81 11.80 -18.91
N ALA A 304 20.31 12.32 -17.79
CA ALA A 304 20.31 13.76 -17.50
C ALA A 304 21.21 14.54 -18.47
N ALA A 305 22.33 13.95 -18.89
CA ALA A 305 23.19 14.54 -19.92
C ALA A 305 22.50 14.54 -21.31
N LEU A 306 21.71 13.50 -21.62
CA LEU A 306 20.94 13.44 -22.87
C LEU A 306 19.81 14.47 -22.91
N SER A 307 19.08 14.68 -21.81
CA SER A 307 17.96 15.63 -21.76
C SER A 307 18.38 17.08 -22.01
N ARG A 308 19.66 17.41 -21.83
CA ARG A 308 20.23 18.73 -22.13
C ARG A 308 20.54 18.94 -23.62
N ARG A 309 20.37 17.93 -24.47
CA ARG A 309 20.68 18.01 -25.91
C ARG A 309 19.50 18.59 -26.70
N PRO A 310 19.73 19.35 -27.80
CA PRO A 310 18.69 20.08 -28.52
C PRO A 310 17.54 19.24 -29.09
N TYR A 311 17.75 17.93 -29.30
CA TYR A 311 16.79 17.02 -29.93
C TYR A 311 16.18 16.00 -28.97
N TYR A 312 16.46 16.11 -27.67
CA TYR A 312 15.93 15.20 -26.66
C TYR A 312 14.96 15.93 -25.75
N SER A 313 13.77 15.35 -25.57
CA SER A 313 12.91 15.73 -24.47
C SER A 313 13.36 15.00 -23.21
N GLN A 314 12.93 15.48 -22.06
CA GLN A 314 13.17 14.80 -20.79
C GLN A 314 12.57 13.39 -20.77
N GLN A 315 11.40 13.22 -21.38
CA GLN A 315 10.74 11.93 -21.56
C GLN A 315 11.54 11.01 -22.49
N SER A 316 12.02 11.49 -23.63
CA SER A 316 12.79 10.63 -24.54
C SER A 316 14.16 10.25 -23.96
N ALA A 317 14.74 11.10 -23.11
CA ALA A 317 15.99 10.80 -22.42
C ALA A 317 15.81 9.75 -21.30
N THR A 318 14.76 9.86 -20.49
CA THR A 318 14.45 8.91 -19.39
C THR A 318 14.02 7.54 -19.92
N ALA A 319 13.30 7.49 -21.05
CA ALA A 319 12.98 6.25 -21.75
C ALA A 319 14.21 5.42 -22.20
N THR A 320 15.42 6.01 -22.19
CA THR A 320 16.66 5.27 -22.47
C THR A 320 17.20 4.47 -21.28
N ILE A 321 16.73 4.75 -20.05
CA ILE A 321 17.24 4.14 -18.81
C ILE A 321 17.17 2.61 -18.85
N PRO A 322 16.03 1.95 -19.18
CA PRO A 322 15.97 0.48 -19.19
C PRO A 322 17.00 -0.14 -20.16
N THR A 323 17.13 0.42 -21.37
CA THR A 323 18.08 -0.07 -22.37
C THR A 323 19.53 0.12 -21.91
N LYS A 324 19.83 1.20 -21.18
CA LYS A 324 21.17 1.46 -20.64
C LYS A 324 21.50 0.55 -19.47
N ILE A 325 20.55 0.25 -18.58
CA ILE A 325 20.74 -0.71 -17.48
C ILE A 325 21.15 -2.06 -18.07
N ARG A 326 20.37 -2.58 -19.03
CA ARG A 326 20.69 -3.84 -19.71
C ARG A 326 22.11 -3.86 -20.28
N LYS A 327 22.49 -2.80 -21.01
CA LYS A 327 23.85 -2.70 -21.58
C LYS A 327 24.94 -2.66 -20.52
N GLN A 328 24.69 -2.04 -19.35
CA GLN A 328 25.68 -2.05 -18.26
C GLN A 328 25.81 -3.43 -17.63
N LEU A 329 24.71 -4.16 -17.46
CA LEU A 329 24.74 -5.55 -16.99
C LEU A 329 25.49 -6.46 -17.99
N GLU A 330 25.18 -6.37 -19.28
CA GLU A 330 25.88 -7.14 -20.33
C GLU A 330 27.40 -6.87 -20.38
N LEU A 331 27.83 -5.63 -20.06
CA LEU A 331 29.24 -5.27 -19.97
C LEU A 331 29.88 -5.82 -18.69
N ALA A 332 29.17 -5.72 -17.56
CA ALA A 332 29.62 -6.27 -16.29
C ALA A 332 29.86 -7.78 -16.35
N ASP A 333 28.94 -8.51 -16.99
CA ASP A 333 29.03 -9.97 -17.12
C ASP A 333 30.20 -10.40 -18.03
N LYS A 334 30.63 -9.55 -18.96
CA LYS A 334 31.79 -9.81 -19.84
C LYS A 334 33.11 -9.44 -19.20
N ASP A 335 33.17 -8.28 -18.54
CA ASP A 335 34.42 -7.67 -18.07
C ASP A 335 34.73 -8.02 -16.61
N GLY A 336 33.77 -8.58 -15.87
CA GLY A 336 33.90 -9.03 -14.47
C GLY A 336 34.14 -7.92 -13.44
N ASN A 337 34.18 -6.66 -13.86
CA ASN A 337 34.64 -5.53 -13.05
C ASN A 337 33.55 -4.46 -12.88
N LEU A 338 32.52 -4.75 -12.09
CA LEU A 338 31.68 -3.69 -11.52
C LEU A 338 32.32 -3.15 -10.25
N ARG A 339 32.34 -1.83 -10.13
CA ARG A 339 32.85 -1.15 -8.94
C ARG A 339 31.97 -1.51 -7.74
N ASP A 340 32.58 -2.08 -6.71
CA ASP A 340 31.98 -2.54 -5.46
C ASP A 340 32.04 -1.48 -4.34
N THR A 341 32.89 -0.46 -4.47
CA THR A 341 33.09 0.56 -3.43
C THR A 341 31.97 1.60 -3.29
N TRP A 342 30.77 1.34 -3.82
CA TRP A 342 29.67 2.31 -3.72
C TRP A 342 29.00 2.17 -2.36
N LYS A 343 28.79 3.28 -1.66
CA LYS A 343 28.21 3.28 -0.32
C LYS A 343 26.80 3.86 -0.34
N ARG A 344 25.96 3.40 0.59
CA ARG A 344 24.63 3.97 0.83
C ARG A 344 24.73 5.49 1.06
N SER A 345 23.80 6.23 0.46
CA SER A 345 23.61 7.64 0.73
C SER A 345 23.21 7.86 2.19
N ALA A 346 23.72 8.91 2.85
CA ALA A 346 23.51 9.13 4.29
C ALA A 346 22.03 9.28 4.69
N HIS A 347 21.15 9.71 3.78
CA HIS A 347 19.72 9.86 4.03
C HIS A 347 18.90 8.61 3.68
N HIS A 348 19.51 7.57 3.11
CA HIS A 348 18.84 6.31 2.88
C HIS A 348 19.03 5.42 4.11
N ILE A 349 17.94 4.83 4.59
CA ILE A 349 17.99 3.77 5.60
C ILE A 349 18.16 2.42 4.90
N ALA A 350 18.76 1.43 5.57
CA ALA A 350 18.65 0.03 5.16
C ALA A 350 17.29 -0.56 5.57
N GLY A 351 16.66 0.02 6.59
CA GLY A 351 15.45 -0.51 7.18
C GLY A 351 15.72 -1.74 8.07
N THR A 352 14.70 -2.13 8.82
CA THR A 352 14.81 -3.24 9.77
C THR A 352 14.93 -4.58 9.06
N LEU A 353 14.35 -4.75 7.87
CA LEU A 353 14.50 -5.98 7.09
C LEU A 353 15.94 -6.20 6.63
N GLY A 354 16.61 -5.14 6.15
CA GLY A 354 18.04 -5.19 5.83
C GLY A 354 18.90 -5.52 7.04
N THR A 355 18.58 -4.91 8.18
CA THR A 355 19.26 -5.20 9.46
C THR A 355 19.09 -6.66 9.89
N VAL A 356 17.89 -7.24 9.71
CA VAL A 356 17.62 -8.65 10.02
C VAL A 356 18.39 -9.58 9.07
N PHE A 357 18.49 -9.25 7.79
CA PHE A 357 19.31 -10.02 6.84
C PHE A 357 20.79 -10.02 7.24
N ASP A 358 21.34 -8.89 7.66
CA ASP A 358 22.71 -8.79 8.16
C ASP A 358 22.89 -9.58 9.47
N GLN A 359 22.01 -9.41 10.44
CA GLN A 359 22.14 -10.05 11.75
C GLN A 359 22.01 -11.57 11.70
N ILE A 360 21.09 -12.10 10.89
CA ILE A 360 20.83 -13.55 10.82
C ILE A 360 21.79 -14.24 9.86
N PHE A 361 22.09 -13.60 8.72
CA PHE A 361 22.80 -14.27 7.63
C PHE A 361 24.12 -13.60 7.23
N GLY A 362 24.47 -12.46 7.82
CA GLY A 362 25.66 -11.68 7.45
C GLY A 362 25.57 -11.09 6.04
N ILE A 363 24.35 -10.82 5.55
CA ILE A 363 24.12 -10.22 4.23
C ILE A 363 24.08 -8.71 4.36
N ASP A 364 25.05 -8.05 3.72
CA ASP A 364 25.10 -6.60 3.60
C ASP A 364 24.95 -6.13 2.13
N GLU A 365 25.06 -4.82 1.91
CA GLU A 365 24.96 -4.20 0.58
C GLU A 365 26.07 -4.61 -0.40
N ASN A 366 27.19 -5.11 0.12
CA ASN A 366 28.36 -5.51 -0.65
C ASN A 366 28.34 -7.00 -0.99
N THR A 367 27.46 -7.77 -0.34
CA THR A 367 27.33 -9.20 -0.56
C THR A 367 26.76 -9.45 -1.96
N PRO A 368 27.47 -10.16 -2.86
CA PRO A 368 26.99 -10.43 -4.22
C PRO A 368 25.72 -11.28 -4.20
N GLY A 369 24.75 -10.97 -5.04
CA GLY A 369 23.49 -11.71 -5.10
C GLY A 369 23.65 -13.20 -5.36
N ALA A 370 24.59 -13.59 -6.23
CA ALA A 370 24.87 -15.00 -6.48
C ALA A 370 25.31 -15.75 -5.20
N ARG A 371 26.04 -15.06 -4.32
CA ARG A 371 26.44 -15.61 -3.01
C ARG A 371 25.27 -15.69 -2.06
N VAL A 372 24.38 -14.69 -2.02
CA VAL A 372 23.17 -14.71 -1.19
C VAL A 372 22.27 -15.87 -1.58
N LEU A 373 21.97 -16.02 -2.86
CA LEU A 373 21.11 -17.09 -3.38
C LEU A 373 21.71 -18.48 -3.08
N SER A 374 23.01 -18.66 -3.36
CA SER A 374 23.70 -19.92 -3.08
C SER A 374 23.74 -20.24 -1.58
N MET A 375 23.86 -19.22 -0.72
CA MET A 375 23.84 -19.40 0.73
C MET A 375 22.47 -19.87 1.21
N PHE A 376 21.36 -19.31 0.72
CA PHE A 376 20.03 -19.78 1.09
C PHE A 376 19.77 -21.21 0.60
N GLU A 377 20.20 -21.54 -0.61
CA GLU A 377 20.15 -22.91 -1.13
C GLU A 377 20.94 -23.88 -0.24
N GLN A 378 22.11 -23.49 0.27
CA GLN A 378 22.91 -24.33 1.17
C GLN A 378 22.28 -24.44 2.56
N LEU A 379 21.73 -23.36 3.09
CA LEU A 379 21.13 -23.31 4.42
C LEU A 379 19.86 -24.16 4.51
N CYS A 380 19.07 -24.20 3.43
CA CYS A 380 17.81 -24.93 3.37
C CYS A 380 17.94 -26.30 2.72
N LYS A 381 19.14 -26.72 2.32
CA LYS A 381 19.35 -28.11 1.96
C LYS A 381 19.05 -28.94 3.21
N PRO A 382 18.18 -29.96 3.12
CA PRO A 382 18.22 -31.01 4.13
C PRO A 382 19.69 -31.40 4.23
N MET A 383 20.26 -31.46 5.44
CA MET A 383 21.54 -32.14 5.60
C MET A 383 21.39 -33.45 4.82
N GLU A 384 22.10 -33.57 3.69
CA GLU A 384 22.19 -34.85 3.02
C GLU A 384 22.70 -35.76 4.11
N SER A 385 21.82 -36.69 4.43
CA SER A 385 21.61 -37.16 5.76
C SER A 385 22.91 -37.66 6.38
N ASP A 386 22.98 -37.49 7.70
CA ASP A 386 23.83 -38.27 8.61
C ASP A 386 23.88 -39.74 8.18
N THR A 387 22.89 -40.27 7.45
CA THR A 387 22.89 -41.53 6.69
C THR A 387 24.23 -41.96 6.05
N ALA A 388 25.06 -41.07 5.47
CA ALA A 388 26.40 -41.50 5.00
C ALA A 388 27.37 -41.74 6.18
N LEU A 389 27.38 -40.84 7.17
CA LEU A 389 28.17 -40.96 8.40
C LEU A 389 27.67 -42.11 9.28
N ASP A 390 26.36 -42.33 9.36
CA ASP A 390 25.64 -43.39 10.05
C ASP A 390 25.90 -44.73 9.38
N GLU A 391 25.94 -44.80 8.05
CA GLU A 391 26.34 -46.01 7.32
C GLU A 391 27.82 -46.34 7.58
N ILE A 392 28.71 -45.34 7.57
CA ILE A 392 30.13 -45.52 7.89
C ILE A 392 30.30 -45.92 9.36
N ALA A 393 29.57 -45.29 10.29
CA ALA A 393 29.60 -45.59 11.71
C ALA A 393 29.02 -46.98 12.00
N ALA A 394 27.91 -47.35 11.36
CA ALA A 394 27.31 -48.68 11.46
C ALA A 394 28.24 -49.75 10.89
N PHE A 395 28.90 -49.47 9.76
CA PHE A 395 29.91 -50.36 9.18
C PHE A 395 31.11 -50.53 10.11
N PHE A 396 31.66 -49.42 10.65
CA PHE A 396 32.74 -49.43 11.61
C PHE A 396 32.39 -50.24 12.88
N MET A 397 31.21 -50.01 13.46
CA MET A 397 30.75 -50.76 14.63
C MET A 397 30.54 -52.24 14.32
N LYS A 398 30.02 -52.57 13.13
CA LYS A 398 29.81 -53.97 12.72
C LYS A 398 31.14 -54.70 12.48
N ASP A 399 32.07 -54.10 11.75
CA ASP A 399 33.39 -54.69 11.45
C ASP A 399 34.21 -54.91 12.73
N THR A 400 34.21 -53.94 13.64
CA THR A 400 34.94 -54.04 14.92
C THR A 400 34.34 -55.09 15.88
N LEU A 401 33.02 -55.29 15.84
CA LEU A 401 32.34 -56.35 16.58
C LEU A 401 32.57 -57.74 15.96
N GLU A 402 32.54 -57.87 14.63
CA GLU A 402 32.77 -59.14 13.93
C GLU A 402 34.23 -59.61 14.04
N THR A 403 35.18 -58.69 14.08
CA THR A 403 36.62 -58.98 14.23
C THR A 403 37.08 -59.11 15.68
N ASN A 404 36.19 -58.86 16.65
CA ASN A 404 36.46 -58.91 18.10
C ASN A 404 37.60 -57.97 18.55
N LYS A 405 37.77 -56.84 17.84
CA LYS A 405 38.79 -55.80 18.07
C LYS A 405 38.17 -54.45 18.48
N SER A 406 37.02 -54.48 19.15
CA SER A 406 36.26 -53.28 19.51
C SER A 406 37.06 -52.27 20.34
N LEU A 407 37.80 -52.74 21.36
CA LEU A 407 38.56 -51.84 22.25
C LEU A 407 39.74 -51.14 21.52
N PRO A 408 40.64 -51.84 20.81
CA PRO A 408 41.71 -51.17 20.05
C PRO A 408 41.21 -50.23 18.95
N ALA A 409 40.10 -50.58 18.28
CA ALA A 409 39.55 -49.75 17.20
C ALA A 409 38.94 -48.44 17.74
N LEU A 410 38.25 -48.49 18.88
CA LEU A 410 37.73 -47.29 19.55
C LEU A 410 38.85 -46.41 20.11
N GLU A 411 39.94 -47.00 20.60
CA GLU A 411 41.13 -46.26 21.04
C GLU A 411 41.82 -45.54 19.89
N ALA A 412 41.99 -46.22 18.74
CA ALA A 412 42.56 -45.63 17.53
C ALA A 412 41.69 -44.48 16.99
N PHE A 413 40.39 -44.69 16.92
CA PHE A 413 39.42 -43.64 16.55
C PHE A 413 39.52 -42.42 17.49
N ALA A 414 39.55 -42.65 18.82
CA ALA A 414 39.67 -41.57 19.80
C ALA A 414 41.02 -40.82 19.71
N GLU A 415 42.09 -41.49 19.29
CA GLU A 415 43.39 -40.86 19.06
C GLU A 415 43.38 -40.00 17.79
N MET A 416 42.72 -40.46 16.71
CA MET A 416 42.53 -39.71 15.47
C MET A 416 41.79 -38.38 15.73
N ILE A 417 40.70 -38.42 16.50
CA ILE A 417 39.98 -37.20 16.92
C ILE A 417 40.88 -36.28 17.75
N ARG A 418 41.64 -36.85 18.70
CA ARG A 418 42.59 -36.07 19.52
C ARG A 418 43.72 -35.45 18.70
N SER A 419 44.08 -36.04 17.57
CA SER A 419 45.07 -35.52 16.63
C SER A 419 44.54 -34.42 15.69
N GLY A 420 43.23 -34.11 15.76
CA GLY A 420 42.61 -32.98 15.06
C GLY A 420 41.75 -33.34 13.85
N LEU A 421 41.51 -34.64 13.59
CA LEU A 421 40.57 -35.09 12.56
C LEU A 421 39.12 -34.84 13.00
N THR A 422 38.26 -34.52 12.04
CA THR A 422 36.81 -34.50 12.28
C THR A 422 36.26 -35.91 12.49
N THR A 423 35.05 -36.02 13.06
CA THR A 423 34.38 -37.31 13.31
C THR A 423 34.22 -38.16 12.05
N GLU A 424 33.90 -37.53 10.93
CA GLU A 424 33.75 -38.18 9.62
C GLU A 424 35.10 -38.69 9.09
N GLU A 425 36.14 -37.85 9.08
CA GLU A 425 37.47 -38.22 8.61
C GLU A 425 38.08 -39.36 9.43
N ALA A 426 37.93 -39.32 10.75
CA ALA A 426 38.41 -40.36 11.65
C ALA A 426 37.67 -41.69 11.47
N LEU A 427 36.36 -41.67 11.19
CA LEU A 427 35.59 -42.88 10.89
C LEU A 427 35.99 -43.49 9.54
N ILE A 428 36.18 -42.66 8.51
CA ILE A 428 36.64 -43.10 7.19
C ILE A 428 38.04 -43.72 7.29
N GLU A 429 38.96 -43.07 8.00
CA GLU A 429 40.33 -43.54 8.16
C GLU A 429 40.40 -44.81 9.01
N ALA A 430 39.58 -44.93 10.06
CA ALA A 430 39.48 -46.14 10.87
C ALA A 430 38.92 -47.35 10.08
N VAL A 431 37.96 -47.12 9.17
CA VAL A 431 37.41 -48.16 8.28
C VAL A 431 38.42 -48.57 7.18
N GLN A 432 39.17 -47.61 6.63
CA GLN A 432 40.16 -47.88 5.57
C GLN A 432 41.45 -48.52 6.09
N SER A 433 41.85 -48.20 7.31
CA SER A 433 43.11 -48.67 7.90
C SER A 433 43.09 -50.14 8.33
N LYS A 434 41.91 -50.81 8.35
CA LYS A 434 41.70 -52.21 8.77
C LYS A 434 42.60 -52.61 9.95
N PRO A 435 42.24 -52.25 11.19
CA PRO A 435 43.04 -52.57 12.37
C PRO A 435 43.23 -54.08 12.62
#